data_AF-K2D7W8-F1
#
_entry.id   AF-K2D7W8-F1
#
_cell.length_a   1.000
_cell.length_b   1.000
_cell.length_c   1.000
_cell.angle_alpha   90.00
_cell.angle_beta   90.00
_cell.angle_gamma   90.00
#
_symmetry.space_group_name_H-M   'P 1'
#
loop_
_entity.id
_entity.type
_entity.pdbx_description
1 polymer ?
#
loop_
_entity_poly.entity_id
_entity_poly.type
_entity_poly.pdbx_seq_one_letter_code
_entity_poly.pdbx_strand_id
1 'polypeptide(L)'
;MKKIFTVGLFLALTAGMSINPVSAQKRAGNSGNKAAEIKAKIEAKKAEIQQKLQEKTQQNKDAAATKREEARQKWLDKKQQDSEGMAQKFQQWKEQKAQGNADAKQNWSEKKSGDNAQKWQQWKEKWGERNAEKLQKMKEKWAQMREQNPQFKALSDKLSALKEARNSGDKTAWQQKIQELRQHYQGMDAESKTSMQQQMPEFAKKLEAMKQKPQQIQGSTTVNGPRGGQSTYSGSAVKQGNTLQQQGTATGPGGKQAQHSATTVRDGNTTSTTGLWTGPEGKTLDVKGTTTRAGNTINTDKTWTTESGKQTTLDRETVKQGNTSATTSTWSNSAGNSATVVTSTEKTGNTVNTDVTVSTSGGQKHHAAGVTSLDKSGSSSTWTTDAGKQYEHEVSRNKDGDSLTRDATWTGDNDKTLETSSEWIFDILDE
;
A
#
# COMPACT_ATOMS: atom_id res chain seq x y z
N MET A 1 -37.41 34.70 -15.15
CA MET A 1 -37.06 34.56 -13.73
C MET A 1 -36.93 33.08 -13.38
N LYS A 2 -35.72 32.52 -13.42
CA LYS A 2 -35.48 31.08 -13.24
C LYS A 2 -34.48 30.84 -12.11
N LYS A 3 -34.86 29.88 -11.25
CA LYS A 3 -34.22 29.44 -10.02
C LYS A 3 -33.02 28.55 -10.36
N ILE A 4 -31.89 28.80 -9.70
CA ILE A 4 -30.67 27.97 -9.76
C ILE A 4 -30.75 26.95 -8.63
N PHE A 5 -30.62 25.66 -8.99
CA PHE A 5 -30.43 24.55 -8.06
C PHE A 5 -28.93 24.41 -7.76
N THR A 6 -28.55 24.60 -6.50
CA THR A 6 -27.19 24.38 -6.01
C THR A 6 -27.15 23.05 -5.28
N VAL A 7 -26.46 22.06 -5.83
CA VAL A 7 -26.15 20.79 -5.12
C VAL A 7 -24.81 20.98 -4.40
N GLY A 8 -24.89 21.30 -3.11
CA GLY A 8 -23.78 21.20 -2.17
C GLY A 8 -24.12 20.09 -1.17
N LEU A 9 -23.39 18.98 -1.22
CA LEU A 9 -23.54 17.88 -0.25
C LEU A 9 -22.66 18.18 0.98
N PHE A 10 -23.18 19.01 1.88
CA PHE A 10 -22.78 19.07 3.28
C PHE A 10 -23.67 18.12 4.07
N LEU A 11 -23.11 17.06 4.67
CA LEU A 11 -23.80 16.27 5.69
C LEU A 11 -23.34 16.75 7.07
N ALA A 12 -23.92 17.87 7.50
CA ALA A 12 -24.01 18.25 8.89
C ALA A 12 -25.27 17.56 9.47
N LEU A 13 -25.10 16.69 10.45
CA LEU A 13 -26.20 16.06 11.17
C LEU A 13 -26.08 16.46 12.64
N THR A 14 -26.46 17.72 12.90
CA THR A 14 -26.76 18.23 14.25
C THR A 14 -28.26 18.10 14.49
N ALA A 15 -28.67 17.05 15.19
CA ALA A 15 -29.97 17.04 15.86
C ALA A 15 -29.76 17.49 17.30
N GLY A 16 -29.99 18.78 17.55
CA GLY A 16 -30.18 19.30 18.90
C GLY A 16 -31.61 18.99 19.34
N MET A 17 -31.78 18.02 20.23
CA MET A 17 -32.95 17.94 21.09
C MET A 17 -32.57 18.56 22.43
N SER A 18 -32.93 19.84 22.61
CA SER A 18 -32.95 20.50 23.91
C SER A 18 -34.22 20.09 24.64
N ILE A 19 -34.07 19.29 25.70
CA ILE A 19 -35.12 19.09 26.70
C ILE A 19 -34.74 19.95 27.90
N ASN A 20 -35.47 21.03 28.13
CA ASN A 20 -35.37 21.78 29.39
C ASN A 20 -36.00 20.96 30.52
N PRO A 21 -35.36 20.86 31.70
CA PRO A 21 -35.97 20.29 32.88
C PRO A 21 -36.85 21.36 33.55
N VAL A 22 -38.14 21.11 33.66
CA VAL A 22 -38.99 21.80 34.64
C VAL A 22 -39.48 20.77 35.64
N SER A 23 -38.94 20.89 36.84
CA SER A 23 -39.34 20.24 38.07
C SER A 23 -40.77 20.62 38.47
N ALA A 24 -41.62 19.63 38.80
CA ALA A 24 -42.40 19.61 40.05
C ALA A 24 -43.43 18.44 40.09
N GLN A 25 -43.15 17.52 41.02
CA GLN A 25 -44.06 17.05 42.07
C GLN A 25 -45.26 16.10 41.78
N LYS A 26 -45.16 14.96 42.49
CA LYS A 26 -46.24 14.13 43.07
C LYS A 26 -47.20 13.43 42.10
N ARG A 27 -46.82 12.20 41.71
CA ARG A 27 -47.69 11.01 41.71
C ARG A 27 -46.83 9.77 41.88
N ALA A 28 -46.56 9.43 43.14
CA ALA A 28 -45.95 8.16 43.51
C ALA A 28 -47.01 7.06 43.43
N GLY A 29 -46.70 6.00 42.69
CA GLY A 29 -47.51 4.80 42.61
C GLY A 29 -47.44 4.15 41.22
N ASN A 30 -46.55 3.15 41.08
CA ASN A 30 -46.56 2.13 40.02
C ASN A 30 -45.81 2.37 38.69
N SER A 31 -44.92 3.37 38.57
CA SER A 31 -44.15 3.64 37.33
C SER A 31 -42.75 3.02 37.25
N GLY A 32 -42.19 2.52 38.37
CA GLY A 32 -40.82 1.97 38.41
C GLY A 32 -40.62 0.69 37.59
N ASN A 33 -41.61 -0.20 37.54
CA ASN A 33 -41.52 -1.46 36.79
C ASN A 33 -41.56 -1.26 35.27
N LYS A 34 -42.32 -0.27 34.77
CA LYS A 34 -42.44 -0.01 33.33
C LYS A 34 -41.16 0.57 32.73
N ALA A 35 -40.42 1.41 33.47
CA ALA A 35 -39.17 1.97 33.01
C ALA A 35 -38.06 0.91 32.89
N ALA A 36 -37.98 -0.01 33.86
CA ALA A 36 -37.05 -1.14 33.81
C ALA A 36 -37.38 -2.12 32.66
N GLU A 37 -38.67 -2.40 32.43
CA GLU A 37 -39.13 -3.25 31.34
C GLU A 37 -38.80 -2.65 29.95
N ILE A 38 -38.99 -1.33 29.78
CA ILE A 38 -38.65 -0.64 28.53
C ILE A 38 -37.14 -0.66 28.29
N LYS A 39 -36.32 -0.45 29.33
CA LYS A 39 -34.85 -0.51 29.21
C LYS A 39 -34.39 -1.92 28.82
N ALA A 40 -34.94 -2.96 29.43
CA ALA A 40 -34.63 -4.35 29.09
C ALA A 40 -35.03 -4.69 27.64
N LYS A 41 -36.19 -4.21 27.17
CA LYS A 41 -36.62 -4.40 25.76
C LYS A 41 -35.71 -3.68 24.76
N ILE A 42 -35.18 -2.51 25.11
CA ILE A 42 -34.23 -1.77 24.27
C ILE A 42 -32.88 -2.49 24.20
N GLU A 43 -32.36 -2.97 25.34
CA GLU A 43 -31.11 -3.74 25.37
C GLU A 43 -31.23 -5.07 24.62
N ALA A 44 -32.35 -5.78 24.77
CA ALA A 44 -32.63 -7.00 24.02
C ALA A 44 -32.70 -6.76 22.51
N LYS A 45 -33.40 -5.70 22.06
CA LYS A 45 -33.43 -5.34 20.63
C LYS A 45 -32.05 -4.94 20.10
N LYS A 46 -31.22 -4.26 20.91
CA LYS A 46 -29.86 -3.89 20.52
C LYS A 46 -28.98 -5.13 20.32
N ALA A 47 -29.09 -6.12 21.21
CA ALA A 47 -28.40 -7.39 21.09
C ALA A 47 -28.86 -8.17 19.84
N GLU A 48 -30.17 -8.22 19.57
CA GLU A 48 -30.72 -8.86 18.37
C GLU A 48 -30.21 -8.23 17.07
N ILE A 49 -30.15 -6.89 17.01
CA ILE A 49 -29.62 -6.17 15.84
C ILE A 49 -28.12 -6.44 15.67
N GLN A 50 -27.35 -6.48 16.76
CA GLN A 50 -25.92 -6.76 16.71
C GLN A 50 -25.65 -8.20 16.23
N GLN A 51 -26.44 -9.17 16.68
CA GLN A 51 -26.35 -10.55 16.22
C GLN A 51 -26.69 -10.67 14.73
N LYS A 52 -27.79 -10.06 14.27
CA LYS A 52 -28.16 -10.04 12.85
C LYS A 52 -27.09 -9.39 11.97
N LEU A 53 -26.40 -8.36 12.46
CA LEU A 53 -25.29 -7.74 11.74
C LEU A 53 -24.09 -8.70 11.62
N GLN A 54 -23.72 -9.37 12.70
CA GLN A 54 -22.64 -10.36 12.70
C GLN A 54 -22.95 -11.54 11.76
N GLU A 55 -24.18 -12.06 11.79
CA GLU A 55 -24.64 -13.12 10.89
C GLU A 55 -24.59 -12.68 9.43
N LYS A 56 -25.06 -11.47 9.10
CA LYS A 56 -25.00 -10.94 7.73
C LYS A 56 -23.56 -10.69 7.26
N THR A 57 -22.68 -10.22 8.14
CA THR A 57 -21.25 -10.08 7.83
C THR A 57 -20.62 -11.44 7.57
N GLN A 58 -20.96 -12.47 8.35
CA GLN A 58 -20.45 -13.83 8.13
C GLN A 58 -20.98 -14.43 6.83
N GLN A 59 -22.27 -14.31 6.54
CA GLN A 59 -22.87 -14.74 5.27
C GLN A 59 -22.20 -14.08 4.05
N ASN A 60 -21.89 -12.78 4.14
CA ASN A 60 -21.18 -12.08 3.07
C ASN A 60 -19.74 -12.59 2.90
N LYS A 61 -19.04 -12.92 3.99
CA LYS A 61 -17.71 -13.54 3.93
C LYS A 61 -17.75 -14.92 3.29
N ASP A 62 -18.74 -15.73 3.64
CA ASP A 62 -18.90 -17.09 3.11
C ASP A 62 -19.29 -17.08 1.63
N ALA A 63 -20.18 -16.15 1.23
CA ALA A 63 -20.52 -15.93 -0.18
C ALA A 63 -19.32 -15.44 -1.01
N ALA A 64 -18.48 -14.57 -0.43
CA ALA A 64 -17.24 -14.13 -1.08
C ALA A 64 -16.21 -15.26 -1.18
N ALA A 65 -16.09 -16.10 -0.15
CA ALA A 65 -15.22 -17.28 -0.17
C ALA A 65 -15.66 -18.29 -1.24
N THR A 66 -16.96 -18.53 -1.35
CA THR A 66 -17.54 -19.43 -2.38
C THR A 66 -17.24 -18.91 -3.79
N LYS A 67 -17.45 -17.60 -4.04
CA LYS A 67 -17.10 -16.98 -5.34
C LYS A 67 -15.60 -17.04 -5.65
N ARG A 68 -14.73 -16.94 -4.64
CA ARG A 68 -13.27 -17.11 -4.80
C ARG A 68 -12.92 -18.54 -5.21
N GLU A 69 -13.55 -19.54 -4.61
CA GLU A 69 -13.30 -20.94 -4.95
C GLU A 69 -13.85 -21.28 -6.35
N GLU A 70 -15.03 -20.79 -6.72
CA GLU A 70 -15.56 -20.92 -8.09
C GLU A 70 -14.64 -20.26 -9.14
N ALA A 71 -14.10 -19.08 -8.85
CA ALA A 71 -13.16 -18.41 -9.73
C ALA A 71 -11.82 -19.17 -9.82
N ARG A 72 -11.35 -19.75 -8.71
CA ARG A 72 -10.16 -20.59 -8.66
C ARG A 72 -10.35 -21.87 -9.48
N GLN A 73 -11.51 -22.51 -9.40
CA GLN A 73 -11.81 -23.71 -10.15
C GLN A 73 -11.91 -23.42 -11.65
N LYS A 74 -12.62 -22.37 -12.05
CA LYS A 74 -12.64 -21.89 -13.44
C LYS A 74 -11.24 -21.56 -13.97
N TRP A 75 -10.36 -21.03 -13.12
CA TRP A 75 -8.97 -20.77 -13.49
C TRP A 75 -8.17 -22.07 -13.68
N LEU A 76 -8.35 -23.07 -12.81
CA LEU A 76 -7.71 -24.39 -12.93
C LEU A 76 -8.19 -25.13 -14.19
N ASP A 77 -9.50 -25.12 -14.46
CA ASP A 77 -10.10 -25.74 -15.65
C ASP A 77 -9.58 -25.07 -16.93
N LYS A 78 -9.51 -23.73 -16.94
CA LYS A 78 -8.91 -22.97 -18.06
C LYS A 78 -7.42 -23.29 -18.22
N LYS A 79 -6.68 -23.46 -17.12
CA LYS A 79 -5.27 -23.86 -17.17
C LYS A 79 -5.08 -25.27 -17.72
N GLN A 80 -5.97 -26.20 -17.39
CA GLN A 80 -5.95 -27.56 -17.94
C GLN A 80 -6.28 -27.54 -19.44
N GLN A 81 -7.32 -26.81 -19.86
CA GLN A 81 -7.64 -26.60 -21.28
C GLN A 81 -6.49 -25.94 -22.06
N ASP A 82 -5.86 -24.91 -21.49
CA ASP A 82 -4.72 -24.24 -22.13
C ASP A 82 -3.49 -25.17 -22.20
N SER A 83 -3.31 -26.07 -21.23
CA SER A 83 -2.22 -27.04 -21.23
C SER A 83 -2.41 -28.16 -22.27
N GLU A 84 -3.64 -28.61 -22.49
CA GLU A 84 -4.00 -29.57 -23.54
C GLU A 84 -3.91 -28.93 -24.93
N GLY A 85 -4.37 -27.69 -25.07
CA GLY A 85 -4.23 -26.90 -26.29
C GLY A 85 -2.76 -26.59 -26.64
N MET A 86 -1.91 -26.38 -25.62
CA MET A 86 -0.48 -26.17 -25.84
C MET A 86 0.24 -27.48 -26.20
N ALA A 87 -0.15 -28.61 -25.63
CA ALA A 87 0.38 -29.93 -26.00
C ALA A 87 0.03 -30.31 -27.45
N GLN A 88 -1.21 -30.05 -27.88
CA GLN A 88 -1.63 -30.25 -29.28
C GLN A 88 -0.93 -29.29 -30.24
N LYS A 89 -0.79 -28.00 -29.89
CA LYS A 89 0.01 -27.05 -30.69
C LYS A 89 1.48 -27.43 -30.75
N PHE A 90 2.03 -28.03 -29.69
CA PHE A 90 3.41 -28.50 -29.67
C PHE A 90 3.60 -29.78 -30.50
N GLN A 91 2.60 -30.67 -30.55
CA GLN A 91 2.60 -31.79 -31.50
C GLN A 91 2.42 -31.34 -32.95
N GLN A 92 1.47 -30.44 -33.24
CA GLN A 92 1.33 -29.84 -34.57
C GLN A 92 2.61 -29.11 -35.01
N TRP A 93 3.28 -28.41 -34.09
CA TRP A 93 4.57 -27.77 -34.36
C TRP A 93 5.67 -28.79 -34.65
N LYS A 94 5.69 -29.92 -33.92
CA LYS A 94 6.63 -31.03 -34.20
C LYS A 94 6.36 -31.70 -35.55
N GLU A 95 5.10 -31.88 -35.93
CA GLU A 95 4.71 -32.48 -37.22
C GLU A 95 4.99 -31.52 -38.40
N GLN A 96 4.70 -30.22 -38.24
CA GLN A 96 5.10 -29.19 -39.22
C GLN A 96 6.62 -29.08 -39.37
N LYS A 97 7.38 -29.24 -38.27
CA LYS A 97 8.84 -29.30 -38.29
C LYS A 97 9.38 -30.57 -38.94
N ALA A 98 8.68 -31.69 -38.84
CA ALA A 98 9.07 -32.95 -39.46
C ALA A 98 8.82 -32.95 -40.98
N GLN A 99 7.74 -32.31 -41.44
CA GLN A 99 7.43 -32.19 -42.88
C GLN A 99 8.21 -31.07 -43.59
N GLY A 100 8.64 -30.02 -42.88
CA GLY A 100 9.39 -28.90 -43.47
C GLY A 100 10.91 -29.08 -43.59
N ASN A 101 11.48 -30.24 -43.25
CA ASN A 101 12.93 -30.41 -43.07
C ASN A 101 13.61 -31.23 -44.19
N ALA A 102 13.07 -31.21 -45.41
CA ALA A 102 13.74 -31.71 -46.60
C ALA A 102 14.31 -30.58 -47.49
N ASP A 103 13.63 -29.42 -47.59
CA ASP A 103 14.01 -28.38 -48.58
C ASP A 103 14.62 -27.09 -47.99
N ALA A 104 14.72 -26.95 -46.67
CA ALA A 104 15.14 -25.70 -46.03
C ALA A 104 16.54 -25.76 -45.37
N LYS A 105 17.40 -26.69 -45.77
CA LYS A 105 18.72 -26.87 -45.15
C LYS A 105 19.85 -26.01 -45.73
N GLN A 106 19.57 -25.14 -46.70
CA GLN A 106 20.61 -24.34 -47.37
C GLN A 106 20.49 -22.82 -47.20
N ASN A 107 19.45 -22.27 -46.55
CA ASN A 107 19.22 -20.82 -46.58
C ASN A 107 18.78 -20.14 -45.26
N TRP A 108 18.97 -20.79 -44.10
CA TRP A 108 18.54 -20.22 -42.80
C TRP A 108 19.59 -20.29 -41.68
N SER A 109 20.86 -20.52 -42.00
CA SER A 109 21.95 -20.51 -41.03
C SER A 109 22.52 -19.12 -40.73
N GLU A 110 21.98 -18.03 -41.31
CA GLU A 110 22.64 -16.72 -41.23
C GLU A 110 21.87 -15.59 -40.55
N LYS A 111 20.65 -15.80 -40.01
CA LYS A 111 19.97 -14.69 -39.31
C LYS A 111 19.09 -15.15 -38.15
N LYS A 112 19.65 -14.95 -36.95
CA LYS A 112 18.99 -14.81 -35.63
C LYS A 112 18.48 -16.09 -34.95
N SER A 113 19.38 -16.94 -34.45
CA SER A 113 19.22 -17.49 -33.10
C SER A 113 20.55 -18.02 -32.56
N GLY A 114 21.16 -17.28 -31.65
CA GLY A 114 22.36 -17.73 -30.92
C GLY A 114 22.46 -17.09 -29.54
N ASP A 115 21.98 -15.85 -29.40
CA ASP A 115 22.46 -15.04 -28.30
C ASP A 115 21.70 -15.23 -26.96
N ASN A 116 20.40 -15.57 -26.96
CA ASN A 116 19.62 -15.50 -25.71
C ASN A 116 19.58 -16.80 -24.89
N ALA A 117 19.61 -17.97 -25.54
CA ALA A 117 19.66 -19.26 -24.84
C ALA A 117 21.06 -19.55 -24.27
N GLN A 118 22.11 -19.22 -25.03
CA GLN A 118 23.49 -19.25 -24.53
C GLN A 118 23.72 -18.21 -23.41
N LYS A 119 23.13 -17.00 -23.49
CA LYS A 119 23.22 -16.03 -22.37
C LYS A 119 22.54 -16.51 -21.10
N TRP A 120 21.44 -17.27 -21.18
CA TRP A 120 20.74 -17.79 -19.99
C TRP A 120 21.46 -18.99 -19.36
N GLN A 121 22.05 -19.88 -20.17
CA GLN A 121 22.94 -20.94 -19.68
C GLN A 121 24.26 -20.38 -19.14
N GLN A 122 24.90 -19.43 -19.83
CA GLN A 122 26.08 -18.71 -19.32
C GLN A 122 25.76 -17.90 -18.06
N TRP A 123 24.54 -17.36 -17.90
CA TRP A 123 24.11 -16.70 -16.66
C TRP A 123 23.98 -17.71 -15.52
N LYS A 124 23.39 -18.90 -15.75
CA LYS A 124 23.32 -19.99 -14.77
C LYS A 124 24.71 -20.54 -14.38
N GLU A 125 25.61 -20.75 -15.34
CA GLU A 125 26.98 -21.20 -15.09
C GLU A 125 27.82 -20.10 -14.39
N LYS A 126 27.73 -18.83 -14.85
CA LYS A 126 28.45 -17.71 -14.21
C LYS A 126 27.89 -17.30 -12.84
N TRP A 127 26.61 -17.51 -12.54
CA TRP A 127 26.02 -17.19 -11.22
C TRP A 127 25.92 -18.38 -10.27
N GLY A 128 25.85 -19.61 -10.77
CA GLY A 128 25.78 -20.82 -9.95
C GLY A 128 27.14 -21.28 -9.46
N GLU A 129 28.12 -21.44 -10.35
CA GLU A 129 29.42 -22.01 -10.01
C GLU A 129 30.36 -20.97 -9.41
N ARG A 130 30.44 -19.79 -10.03
CA ARG A 130 31.30 -18.69 -9.57
C ARG A 130 30.89 -18.15 -8.19
N ASN A 131 29.62 -18.30 -7.83
CA ASN A 131 29.09 -17.84 -6.56
C ASN A 131 29.18 -18.93 -5.48
N ALA A 132 29.08 -20.22 -5.84
CA ALA A 132 29.36 -21.32 -4.92
C ALA A 132 30.84 -21.35 -4.50
N GLU A 133 31.77 -21.19 -5.45
CA GLU A 133 33.20 -21.03 -5.17
C GLU A 133 33.48 -19.78 -4.33
N LYS A 134 32.83 -18.65 -4.64
CA LYS A 134 32.97 -17.41 -3.87
C LYS A 134 32.40 -17.56 -2.46
N LEU A 135 31.31 -18.32 -2.29
CA LEU A 135 30.73 -18.66 -0.99
C LEU A 135 31.65 -19.57 -0.19
N GLN A 136 32.29 -20.54 -0.86
CA GLN A 136 33.23 -21.48 -0.25
C GLN A 136 34.51 -20.76 0.18
N LYS A 137 35.09 -19.91 -0.68
CA LYS A 137 36.19 -19.01 -0.34
C LYS A 137 35.81 -18.05 0.79
N MET A 138 34.56 -17.57 0.85
CA MET A 138 34.07 -16.78 1.99
C MET A 138 34.00 -17.61 3.27
N LYS A 139 33.52 -18.86 3.21
CA LYS A 139 33.45 -19.76 4.37
C LYS A 139 34.84 -20.10 4.92
N GLU A 140 35.80 -20.36 4.03
CA GLU A 140 37.19 -20.63 4.39
C GLU A 140 37.86 -19.40 5.01
N LYS A 141 37.73 -18.22 4.37
CA LYS A 141 38.22 -16.95 4.96
C LYS A 141 37.55 -16.62 6.29
N TRP A 142 36.26 -16.89 6.43
CA TRP A 142 35.54 -16.73 7.70
C TRP A 142 36.02 -17.70 8.77
N ALA A 143 36.32 -18.95 8.41
CA ALA A 143 36.93 -19.90 9.34
C ALA A 143 38.31 -19.41 9.81
N GLN A 144 39.14 -18.94 8.88
CA GLN A 144 40.48 -18.41 9.19
C GLN A 144 40.42 -17.16 10.09
N MET A 145 39.51 -16.23 9.82
CA MET A 145 39.29 -15.06 10.68
C MET A 145 38.84 -15.42 12.10
N ARG A 146 38.02 -16.47 12.27
CA ARG A 146 37.57 -16.93 13.59
C ARG A 146 38.69 -17.55 14.41
N GLU A 147 39.66 -18.19 13.75
CA GLU A 147 40.83 -18.76 14.41
C GLU A 147 41.83 -17.68 14.82
N GLN A 148 41.99 -16.64 14.01
CA GLN A 148 42.97 -15.59 14.24
C GLN A 148 42.50 -14.48 15.19
N ASN A 149 41.18 -14.29 15.35
CA ASN A 149 40.65 -13.19 16.17
C ASN A 149 39.47 -13.64 17.07
N PRO A 150 39.61 -13.51 18.40
CA PRO A 150 38.54 -13.83 19.36
C PRO A 150 37.23 -13.05 19.10
N GLN A 151 37.31 -11.83 18.58
CA GLN A 151 36.12 -11.03 18.28
C GLN A 151 35.30 -11.59 17.11
N PHE A 152 35.96 -12.17 16.10
CA PHE A 152 35.28 -12.84 14.99
C PHE A 152 34.64 -14.16 15.43
N LYS A 153 35.28 -14.89 16.35
CA LYS A 153 34.68 -16.08 16.97
C LYS A 153 33.38 -15.74 17.69
N ALA A 154 33.41 -14.73 18.57
CA ALA A 154 32.21 -14.28 19.28
C ALA A 154 31.13 -13.68 18.34
N LEU A 155 31.53 -13.02 17.25
CA LEU A 155 30.60 -12.54 16.21
C LEU A 155 29.92 -13.71 15.50
N SER A 156 30.66 -14.78 15.22
CA SER A 156 30.13 -16.01 14.63
C SER A 156 29.13 -16.70 15.56
N ASP A 157 29.41 -16.78 16.85
CA ASP A 157 28.51 -17.41 17.81
C ASP A 157 27.18 -16.64 17.90
N LYS A 158 27.25 -15.30 17.89
CA LYS A 158 26.06 -14.43 17.86
C LYS A 158 25.27 -14.55 16.56
N LEU A 159 25.94 -14.75 15.42
CA LEU A 159 25.27 -15.02 14.15
C LEU A 159 24.55 -16.38 14.14
N SER A 160 25.17 -17.41 14.71
CA SER A 160 24.55 -18.74 14.86
C SER A 160 23.31 -18.66 15.74
N ALA A 161 23.41 -18.01 16.91
CA ALA A 161 22.28 -17.78 17.80
C ALA A 161 21.15 -16.97 17.14
N LEU A 162 21.49 -15.96 16.32
CA LEU A 162 20.51 -15.22 15.54
C LEU A 162 19.79 -16.10 14.51
N LYS A 163 20.51 -17.03 13.87
CA LYS A 163 19.93 -17.97 12.91
C LYS A 163 18.99 -18.97 13.59
N GLU A 164 19.38 -19.48 14.76
CA GLU A 164 18.54 -20.36 15.58
C GLU A 164 17.27 -19.65 16.04
N ALA A 165 17.38 -18.42 16.55
CA ALA A 165 16.24 -17.60 16.95
C ALA A 165 15.32 -17.25 15.76
N ARG A 166 15.87 -17.11 14.55
CA ARG A 166 15.07 -16.94 13.33
C ARG A 166 14.31 -18.22 12.98
N ASN A 167 14.96 -19.38 13.10
CA ASN A 167 14.40 -20.67 12.76
C ASN A 167 13.35 -21.15 13.79
N SER A 168 13.47 -20.74 15.05
CA SER A 168 12.47 -21.04 16.08
C SER A 168 11.16 -20.29 15.90
N GLY A 169 11.14 -19.22 15.08
CA GLY A 169 9.97 -18.35 14.91
C GLY A 169 9.69 -17.43 16.09
N ASP A 170 10.53 -17.45 17.14
CA ASP A 170 10.39 -16.58 18.30
C ASP A 170 10.89 -15.17 17.98
N LYS A 171 9.93 -14.26 17.77
CA LYS A 171 10.17 -12.86 17.41
C LYS A 171 10.92 -12.09 18.50
N THR A 172 10.66 -12.38 19.77
CA THR A 172 11.29 -11.69 20.91
C THR A 172 12.74 -12.13 21.01
N ALA A 173 12.99 -13.44 20.93
CA ALA A 173 14.35 -13.99 20.91
C ALA A 173 15.15 -13.45 19.71
N TRP A 174 14.54 -13.39 18.52
CA TRP A 174 15.21 -12.85 17.33
C TRP A 174 15.61 -11.38 17.49
N GLN A 175 14.72 -10.54 18.04
CA GLN A 175 15.01 -9.13 18.31
C GLN A 175 16.15 -8.96 19.32
N GLN A 176 16.13 -9.75 20.39
CA GLN A 176 17.18 -9.76 21.40
C GLN A 176 18.53 -10.16 20.78
N LYS A 177 18.57 -11.21 19.96
CA LYS A 177 19.80 -11.65 19.27
C LYS A 177 20.32 -10.63 18.25
N ILE A 178 19.45 -9.87 17.59
CA ILE A 178 19.89 -8.73 16.77
C ILE A 178 20.57 -7.66 17.62
N GLN A 179 20.05 -7.37 18.81
CA GLN A 179 20.62 -6.35 19.68
C GLN A 179 21.98 -6.78 20.23
N GLU A 180 22.11 -8.04 20.66
CA GLU A 180 23.38 -8.64 21.08
C GLU A 180 24.43 -8.61 19.96
N LEU A 181 24.03 -8.89 18.71
CA LEU A 181 24.89 -8.82 17.53
C LEU A 181 25.37 -7.40 17.27
N ARG A 182 24.49 -6.39 17.38
CA ARG A 182 24.86 -4.98 17.21
C ARG A 182 25.84 -4.52 18.28
N GLN A 183 25.57 -4.82 19.56
CA GLN A 183 26.44 -4.46 20.67
C GLN A 183 27.83 -5.07 20.49
N HIS A 184 27.90 -6.33 20.04
CA HIS A 184 29.17 -6.98 19.71
C HIS A 184 29.95 -6.22 18.65
N TYR A 185 29.29 -5.96 17.52
CA TYR A 185 29.92 -5.30 16.38
C TYR A 185 30.33 -3.87 16.71
N GLN A 186 29.58 -3.17 17.57
CA GLN A 186 29.96 -1.85 18.08
C GLN A 186 31.19 -1.92 18.97
N GLY A 187 31.27 -2.91 19.86
CA GLY A 187 32.41 -3.15 20.75
C GLY A 187 33.65 -3.74 20.08
N MET A 188 33.57 -4.18 18.81
CA MET A 188 34.75 -4.62 18.06
C MET A 188 35.74 -3.47 17.88
N ASP A 189 37.04 -3.77 17.96
CA ASP A 189 38.08 -2.79 17.75
C ASP A 189 38.15 -2.35 16.26
N ALA A 190 38.84 -1.24 16.02
CA ALA A 190 38.92 -0.62 14.70
C ALA A 190 39.66 -1.50 13.67
N GLU A 191 40.65 -2.27 14.12
CA GLU A 191 41.45 -3.16 13.27
C GLU A 191 40.60 -4.36 12.81
N SER A 192 39.86 -4.97 13.73
CA SER A 192 38.89 -6.03 13.46
C SER A 192 37.77 -5.56 12.52
N LYS A 193 37.27 -4.33 12.67
CA LYS A 193 36.30 -3.74 11.74
C LYS A 193 36.88 -3.52 10.35
N THR A 194 38.12 -3.02 10.26
CA THR A 194 38.81 -2.76 8.99
C THR A 194 39.13 -4.06 8.26
N SER A 195 39.63 -5.06 8.98
CA SER A 195 39.87 -6.41 8.46
C SER A 195 38.60 -7.03 7.90
N MET A 196 37.46 -6.89 8.61
CA MET A 196 36.18 -7.35 8.09
C MET A 196 35.72 -6.62 6.84
N GLN A 197 35.96 -5.31 6.75
CA GLN A 197 35.59 -4.49 5.60
C GLN A 197 36.44 -4.82 4.37
N GLN A 198 37.72 -5.12 4.56
CA GLN A 198 38.62 -5.55 3.49
C GLN A 198 38.33 -6.98 3.02
N GLN A 199 38.08 -7.89 3.95
CA GLN A 199 37.91 -9.31 3.61
C GLN A 199 36.48 -9.68 3.21
N MET A 200 35.48 -8.97 3.76
CA MET A 200 34.06 -9.20 3.51
C MET A 200 33.28 -7.88 3.42
N PRO A 201 33.50 -7.09 2.36
CA PRO A 201 32.92 -5.75 2.22
C PRO A 201 31.39 -5.73 2.29
N GLU A 202 30.72 -6.71 1.67
CA GLU A 202 29.25 -6.81 1.70
C GLU A 202 28.70 -7.14 3.09
N PHE A 203 29.41 -7.98 3.86
CA PHE A 203 29.00 -8.36 5.21
C PHE A 203 29.25 -7.22 6.19
N ALA A 204 30.42 -6.56 6.09
CA ALA A 204 30.72 -5.34 6.84
C ALA A 204 29.68 -4.26 6.55
N LYS A 205 29.39 -3.97 5.27
CA LYS A 205 28.37 -3.01 4.85
C LYS A 205 26.99 -3.32 5.42
N LYS A 206 26.62 -4.61 5.53
CA LYS A 206 25.35 -5.04 6.13
C LYS A 206 25.34 -4.86 7.66
N LEU A 207 26.44 -5.13 8.35
CA LEU A 207 26.62 -4.85 9.78
C LEU A 207 26.67 -3.35 10.08
N GLU A 208 27.25 -2.54 9.19
CA GLU A 208 27.24 -1.08 9.27
C GLU A 208 25.87 -0.49 8.96
N ALA A 209 25.14 -1.03 7.99
CA ALA A 209 23.74 -0.66 7.78
C ALA A 209 22.89 -0.94 9.04
N MET A 210 23.24 -1.98 9.81
CA MET A 210 22.63 -2.23 11.13
C MET A 210 23.12 -1.27 12.23
N LYS A 211 24.27 -0.59 12.06
CA LYS A 211 24.72 0.50 12.94
C LYS A 211 23.94 1.79 12.74
N GLN A 212 23.27 1.98 11.59
CA GLN A 212 22.61 3.27 11.30
C GLN A 212 21.72 3.62 12.49
N LYS A 213 22.09 4.71 13.17
CA LYS A 213 21.24 5.40 14.14
C LYS A 213 19.85 5.51 13.51
N PRO A 214 18.76 5.46 14.29
CA PRO A 214 17.43 5.74 13.79
C PRO A 214 17.50 6.85 12.74
N GLN A 215 17.22 6.52 11.47
CA GLN A 215 17.27 7.52 10.41
C GLN A 215 16.09 8.45 10.71
N GLN A 216 16.40 9.56 11.35
CA GLN A 216 15.45 10.57 11.75
C GLN A 216 15.37 11.59 10.63
N ILE A 217 14.21 11.66 10.01
CA ILE A 217 13.88 12.65 9.00
C ILE A 217 12.90 13.60 9.66
N GLN A 218 13.18 14.89 9.64
CA GLN A 218 12.25 15.93 10.03
C GLN A 218 11.86 16.71 8.78
N GLY A 219 10.63 17.18 8.73
CA GLY A 219 10.17 17.99 7.62
C GLY A 219 8.98 18.84 8.03
N SER A 220 8.90 20.02 7.43
CA SER A 220 7.72 20.87 7.49
C SER A 220 7.32 21.29 6.09
N THR A 221 6.03 21.37 5.83
CA THR A 221 5.47 21.89 4.59
C THR A 221 4.35 22.87 4.91
N THR A 222 4.23 23.90 4.08
CA THR A 222 3.17 24.91 4.16
C THR A 222 2.42 24.89 2.85
N VAL A 223 1.09 24.81 2.91
CA VAL A 223 0.20 24.82 1.75
C VAL A 223 -0.77 25.98 1.90
N ASN A 224 -0.83 26.84 0.88
CA ASN A 224 -1.77 27.95 0.80
C ASN A 224 -3.00 27.50 0.02
N GLY A 225 -4.17 27.57 0.65
CA GLY A 225 -5.44 27.24 0.02
C GLY A 225 -5.94 28.36 -0.90
N PRO A 226 -6.86 28.05 -1.83
CA PRO A 226 -7.37 28.99 -2.84
C PRO A 226 -8.17 30.18 -2.28
N ARG A 227 -8.49 30.17 -0.98
CA ARG A 227 -9.13 31.29 -0.26
C ARG A 227 -8.15 32.05 0.64
N GLY A 228 -6.84 31.90 0.43
CA GLY A 228 -5.78 32.51 1.23
C GLY A 228 -5.55 31.86 2.60
N GLY A 229 -6.26 30.79 2.93
CA GLY A 229 -6.07 30.06 4.19
C GLY A 229 -4.79 29.22 4.14
N GLN A 230 -3.87 29.45 5.07
CA GLN A 230 -2.63 28.69 5.18
C GLN A 230 -2.83 27.44 6.05
N SER A 231 -2.28 26.32 5.61
CA SER A 231 -2.14 25.09 6.40
C SER A 231 -0.68 24.72 6.51
N THR A 232 -0.21 24.36 7.70
CA THR A 232 1.15 23.87 7.90
C THR A 232 1.11 22.43 8.40
N TYR A 233 2.10 21.65 7.99
CA TYR A 233 2.35 20.33 8.53
C TYR A 233 3.80 20.27 8.97
N SER A 234 4.06 19.80 10.18
CA SER A 234 5.41 19.51 10.67
C SER A 234 5.43 18.09 11.22
N GLY A 235 6.51 17.36 10.99
CA GLY A 235 6.61 16.00 11.49
C GLY A 235 8.01 15.44 11.47
N SER A 236 8.14 14.28 12.09
CA SER A 236 9.37 13.49 12.10
C SER A 236 9.06 12.03 11.85
N ALA A 237 9.94 11.36 11.15
CA ALA A 237 9.92 9.92 10.97
C ALA A 237 11.25 9.32 11.44
N VAL A 238 11.18 8.25 12.19
CA VAL A 238 12.34 7.52 12.71
C VAL A 238 12.28 6.09 12.19
N LYS A 239 13.26 5.71 11.36
CA LYS A 239 13.38 4.34 10.86
C LYS A 239 14.38 3.54 11.67
N GLN A 240 13.95 2.42 12.23
CA GLN A 240 14.78 1.47 12.96
C GLN A 240 14.57 0.06 12.39
N GLY A 241 15.48 -0.38 11.53
CA GLY A 241 15.37 -1.67 10.84
C GLY A 241 14.10 -1.75 9.98
N ASN A 242 13.23 -2.69 10.30
CA ASN A 242 11.95 -2.93 9.62
C ASN A 242 10.79 -2.08 10.16
N THR A 243 11.03 -1.29 11.20
CA THR A 243 10.04 -0.44 11.85
C THR A 243 10.27 1.02 11.48
N LEU A 244 9.20 1.72 11.13
CA LEU A 244 9.16 3.14 10.86
C LEU A 244 8.15 3.76 11.82
N GLN A 245 8.61 4.63 12.71
CA GLN A 245 7.77 5.45 13.57
C GLN A 245 7.62 6.83 12.96
N GLN A 246 6.44 7.41 13.02
CA GLN A 246 6.11 8.71 12.48
C GLN A 246 5.30 9.48 13.50
N GLN A 247 5.51 10.78 13.55
CA GLN A 247 4.72 11.71 14.33
C GLN A 247 4.68 13.06 13.62
N GLY A 248 3.63 13.83 13.85
CA GLY A 248 3.56 15.18 13.34
C GLY A 248 2.24 15.87 13.61
N THR A 249 2.21 17.16 13.33
CA THR A 249 1.11 18.06 13.61
C THR A 249 0.72 18.75 12.32
N ALA A 250 -0.56 18.66 11.96
CA ALA A 250 -1.18 19.48 10.93
C ALA A 250 -1.89 20.65 11.59
N THR A 251 -1.59 21.88 11.18
CA THR A 251 -2.28 23.11 11.60
C THR A 251 -3.08 23.64 10.41
N GLY A 252 -4.40 23.65 10.54
CA GLY A 252 -5.28 24.18 9.49
C GLY A 252 -5.48 25.69 9.57
N PRO A 253 -6.22 26.27 8.61
CA PRO A 253 -6.58 27.68 8.61
C PRO A 253 -7.41 28.00 9.87
N GLY A 254 -6.99 29.00 10.64
CA GLY A 254 -7.59 29.32 11.95
C GLY A 254 -6.90 28.65 13.15
N GLY A 255 -5.69 28.08 12.96
CA GLY A 255 -4.83 27.63 14.06
C GLY A 255 -5.22 26.30 14.70
N LYS A 256 -6.26 25.64 14.21
CA LYS A 256 -6.69 24.32 14.72
C LYS A 256 -5.65 23.27 14.37
N GLN A 257 -5.20 22.52 15.37
CA GLN A 257 -4.18 21.51 15.23
C GLN A 257 -4.76 20.10 15.28
N ALA A 258 -4.20 19.20 14.49
CA ALA A 258 -4.40 17.77 14.59
C ALA A 258 -3.04 17.09 14.68
N GLN A 259 -2.86 16.26 15.68
CA GLN A 259 -1.65 15.47 15.87
C GLN A 259 -1.86 14.08 15.29
N HIS A 260 -0.78 13.48 14.78
CA HIS A 260 -0.77 12.08 14.41
C HIS A 260 0.48 11.40 14.94
N SER A 261 0.33 10.14 15.29
CA SER A 261 1.44 9.22 15.54
C SER A 261 1.15 7.92 14.82
N ALA A 262 2.18 7.29 14.23
CA ALA A 262 2.02 6.03 13.54
C ALA A 262 3.28 5.18 13.66
N THR A 263 3.09 3.87 13.70
CA THR A 263 4.13 2.86 13.61
C THR A 263 3.80 1.97 12.43
N THR A 264 4.78 1.80 11.53
CA THR A 264 4.69 0.89 10.40
C THR A 264 5.78 -0.17 10.54
N VAL A 265 5.42 -1.44 10.43
CA VAL A 265 6.34 -2.57 10.48
C VAL A 265 6.25 -3.34 9.17
N ARG A 266 7.40 -3.57 8.53
CA ARG A 266 7.49 -4.43 7.36
C ARG A 266 8.00 -5.81 7.76
N ASP A 267 7.23 -6.84 7.40
CA ASP A 267 7.59 -8.24 7.60
C ASP A 267 7.44 -9.00 6.28
N GLY A 268 8.57 -9.31 5.66
CA GLY A 268 8.60 -9.89 4.31
C GLY A 268 7.82 -9.03 3.31
N ASN A 269 6.77 -9.62 2.73
CA ASN A 269 5.91 -8.97 1.75
C ASN A 269 4.72 -8.21 2.37
N THR A 270 4.61 -8.20 3.70
CA THR A 270 3.52 -7.58 4.43
C THR A 270 4.02 -6.32 5.12
N THR A 271 3.26 -5.23 5.04
CA THR A 271 3.50 -3.99 5.77
C THR A 271 2.28 -3.72 6.64
N SER A 272 2.47 -3.62 7.94
CA SER A 272 1.39 -3.32 8.90
C SER A 272 1.58 -1.93 9.47
N THR A 273 0.52 -1.15 9.56
CA THR A 273 0.53 0.20 10.11
C THR A 273 -0.51 0.31 11.21
N THR A 274 -0.10 0.90 12.34
CA THR A 274 -0.99 1.32 13.42
C THR A 274 -0.72 2.78 13.69
N GLY A 275 -1.75 3.60 13.83
CA GLY A 275 -1.60 5.00 14.16
C GLY A 275 -2.80 5.56 14.90
N LEU A 276 -2.60 6.75 15.45
CA LEU A 276 -3.58 7.49 16.23
C LEU A 276 -3.55 8.93 15.72
N TRP A 277 -4.72 9.46 15.40
CA TRP A 277 -4.93 10.87 15.13
C TRP A 277 -5.70 11.50 16.28
N THR A 278 -5.25 12.66 16.74
CA THR A 278 -5.92 13.46 17.76
C THR A 278 -6.28 14.80 17.16
N GLY A 279 -7.58 15.07 17.03
CA GLY A 279 -8.09 16.33 16.50
C GLY A 279 -8.00 17.49 17.49
N PRO A 280 -8.38 18.71 17.05
CA PRO A 280 -8.26 19.94 17.85
C PRO A 280 -9.14 19.97 19.10
N GLU A 281 -10.17 19.11 19.16
CA GLU A 281 -11.06 18.95 20.32
C GLU A 281 -10.66 17.76 21.21
N GLY A 282 -9.47 17.19 21.01
CA GLY A 282 -9.02 15.99 21.73
C GLY A 282 -9.62 14.68 21.24
N LYS A 283 -10.59 14.73 20.31
CA LYS A 283 -11.20 13.54 19.70
C LYS A 283 -10.18 12.70 18.98
N THR A 284 -10.25 11.39 19.18
CA THR A 284 -9.28 10.45 18.62
C THR A 284 -9.84 9.61 17.47
N LEU A 285 -8.95 9.24 16.56
CA LEU A 285 -9.18 8.30 15.47
C LEU A 285 -8.02 7.32 15.40
N ASP A 286 -8.28 6.09 15.82
CA ASP A 286 -7.35 4.98 15.68
C ASP A 286 -7.37 4.45 14.25
N VAL A 287 -6.19 4.17 13.71
CA VAL A 287 -6.01 3.63 12.37
C VAL A 287 -5.19 2.36 12.46
N LYS A 288 -5.70 1.27 11.92
CA LYS A 288 -4.96 0.02 11.76
C LYS A 288 -5.05 -0.42 10.32
N GLY A 289 -4.00 -1.01 9.79
CA GLY A 289 -4.05 -1.53 8.45
C GLY A 289 -2.89 -2.42 8.10
N THR A 290 -3.08 -3.21 7.05
CA THR A 290 -2.05 -4.07 6.50
C THR A 290 -2.07 -3.97 4.98
N THR A 291 -0.90 -4.09 4.37
CA THR A 291 -0.74 -4.21 2.93
C THR A 291 0.16 -5.41 2.66
N THR A 292 -0.35 -6.38 1.91
CA THR A 292 0.38 -7.62 1.59
C THR A 292 0.56 -7.73 0.09
N ARG A 293 1.77 -8.04 -0.35
CA ARG A 293 2.06 -8.34 -1.77
C ARG A 293 2.27 -9.84 -1.98
N ALA A 294 1.51 -10.43 -2.88
CA ALA A 294 1.65 -11.82 -3.29
C ALA A 294 1.75 -11.89 -4.82
N GLY A 295 2.99 -11.99 -5.33
CA GLY A 295 3.26 -11.94 -6.77
C GLY A 295 2.76 -10.63 -7.39
N ASN A 296 1.77 -10.75 -8.28
CA ASN A 296 1.16 -9.66 -9.01
C ASN A 296 -0.03 -9.00 -8.29
N THR A 297 -0.40 -9.53 -7.11
CA THR A 297 -1.54 -9.06 -6.32
C THR A 297 -1.07 -8.27 -5.11
N ILE A 298 -1.73 -7.15 -4.83
CA ILE A 298 -1.52 -6.33 -3.64
C ILE A 298 -2.86 -6.22 -2.93
N ASN A 299 -2.93 -6.73 -1.71
CA ASN A 299 -4.08 -6.58 -0.83
C ASN A 299 -3.80 -5.51 0.21
N THR A 300 -4.80 -4.70 0.54
CA THR A 300 -4.71 -3.65 1.56
C THR A 300 -6.01 -3.59 2.34
N ASP A 301 -5.90 -3.86 3.63
CA ASP A 301 -7.01 -3.77 4.57
C ASP A 301 -6.71 -2.64 5.54
N LYS A 302 -7.68 -1.75 5.78
CA LYS A 302 -7.56 -0.68 6.76
C LYS A 302 -8.84 -0.53 7.56
N THR A 303 -8.69 -0.15 8.81
CA THR A 303 -9.77 0.16 9.73
C THR A 303 -9.47 1.46 10.43
N TRP A 304 -10.44 2.38 10.40
CA TRP A 304 -10.44 3.61 11.17
C TRP A 304 -11.50 3.47 12.26
N THR A 305 -11.14 3.69 13.52
CA THR A 305 -12.04 3.58 14.68
C THR A 305 -12.06 4.90 15.44
N THR A 306 -13.25 5.50 15.56
CA THR A 306 -13.43 6.70 16.41
C THR A 306 -13.42 6.34 17.89
N GLU A 307 -13.23 7.32 18.77
CA GLU A 307 -13.39 7.17 20.23
C GLU A 307 -14.70 6.48 20.66
N SER A 308 -15.79 6.68 19.89
CA SER A 308 -17.10 6.08 20.14
C SER A 308 -17.21 4.60 19.71
N GLY A 309 -16.13 4.01 19.20
CA GLY A 309 -16.10 2.65 18.67
C GLY A 309 -16.70 2.48 17.27
N LYS A 310 -17.20 3.56 16.64
CA LYS A 310 -17.65 3.51 15.24
C LYS A 310 -16.46 3.29 14.32
N GLN A 311 -16.65 2.40 13.35
CA GLN A 311 -15.62 1.97 12.42
C GLN A 311 -15.99 2.28 10.97
N THR A 312 -14.95 2.61 10.21
CA THR A 312 -14.93 2.56 8.75
C THR A 312 -13.81 1.62 8.34
N THR A 313 -14.06 0.77 7.36
CA THR A 313 -13.09 -0.19 6.83
C THR A 313 -12.89 0.01 5.34
N LEU A 314 -11.69 -0.33 4.88
CA LEU A 314 -11.31 -0.41 3.47
C LEU A 314 -10.71 -1.79 3.26
N ASP A 315 -11.29 -2.56 2.34
CA ASP A 315 -10.70 -3.77 1.80
C ASP A 315 -10.36 -3.50 0.33
N ARG A 316 -9.10 -3.59 -0.04
CA ARG A 316 -8.62 -3.28 -1.39
C ARG A 316 -7.76 -4.40 -1.94
N GLU A 317 -8.02 -4.80 -3.17
CA GLU A 317 -7.18 -5.67 -3.95
C GLU A 317 -6.77 -4.98 -5.25
N THR A 318 -5.49 -5.02 -5.59
CA THR A 318 -4.96 -4.60 -6.88
C THR A 318 -4.23 -5.76 -7.53
N VAL A 319 -4.64 -6.14 -8.74
CA VAL A 319 -3.98 -7.16 -9.57
C VAL A 319 -3.32 -6.48 -10.77
N LYS A 320 -2.05 -6.80 -11.02
CA LYS A 320 -1.30 -6.30 -12.19
C LYS A 320 -1.00 -7.42 -13.17
N GLN A 321 -1.24 -7.19 -14.47
CA GLN A 321 -0.91 -8.16 -15.51
C GLN A 321 -0.40 -7.43 -16.76
N GLY A 322 0.91 -7.47 -16.99
CA GLY A 322 1.54 -6.75 -18.09
C GLY A 322 1.26 -5.24 -17.98
N ASN A 323 0.59 -4.70 -18.98
CA ASN A 323 0.23 -3.28 -19.04
C ASN A 323 -1.12 -2.95 -18.41
N THR A 324 -1.84 -3.95 -17.91
CA THR A 324 -3.16 -3.78 -17.30
C THR A 324 -3.05 -3.86 -15.78
N SER A 325 -3.87 -3.07 -15.08
CA SER A 325 -4.09 -3.23 -13.65
C SER A 325 -5.57 -3.09 -13.32
N ALA A 326 -6.06 -3.93 -12.41
CA ALA A 326 -7.42 -3.87 -11.90
C ALA A 326 -7.34 -3.67 -10.39
N THR A 327 -8.12 -2.74 -9.86
CA THR A 327 -8.23 -2.47 -8.42
C THR A 327 -9.68 -2.52 -8.00
N THR A 328 -10.00 -3.36 -7.03
CA THR A 328 -11.30 -3.33 -6.34
C THR A 328 -11.08 -2.80 -4.94
N SER A 329 -11.81 -1.77 -4.54
CA SER A 329 -11.78 -1.19 -3.19
C SER A 329 -13.19 -1.18 -2.64
N THR A 330 -13.43 -1.84 -1.51
CA THR A 330 -14.70 -1.80 -0.79
C THR A 330 -14.52 -1.02 0.50
N TRP A 331 -15.28 0.05 0.62
CA TRP A 331 -15.43 0.81 1.84
C TRP A 331 -16.71 0.38 2.54
N SER A 332 -16.67 0.24 3.87
CA SER A 332 -17.86 -0.04 4.66
C SER A 332 -17.78 0.64 6.03
N ASN A 333 -18.93 0.82 6.69
CA ASN A 333 -18.98 1.40 8.02
C ASN A 333 -19.91 0.62 8.97
N SER A 334 -19.82 0.93 10.27
CA SER A 334 -20.64 0.28 11.32
C SER A 334 -22.15 0.44 11.15
N ALA A 335 -22.62 1.36 10.30
CA ALA A 335 -24.04 1.52 9.99
C ALA A 335 -24.52 0.55 8.88
N GLY A 336 -23.64 -0.29 8.35
CA GLY A 336 -23.95 -1.24 7.28
C GLY A 336 -23.96 -0.62 5.89
N ASN A 337 -23.54 0.63 5.74
CA ASN A 337 -23.37 1.25 4.43
C ASN A 337 -22.05 0.79 3.82
N SER A 338 -22.04 0.56 2.51
CA SER A 338 -20.82 0.23 1.78
C SER A 338 -20.76 0.88 0.40
N ALA A 339 -19.56 1.09 -0.10
CA ALA A 339 -19.28 1.52 -1.46
C ALA A 339 -18.12 0.71 -2.04
N THR A 340 -18.33 0.09 -3.18
CA THR A 340 -17.31 -0.64 -3.92
C THR A 340 -16.90 0.17 -5.14
N VAL A 341 -15.60 0.40 -5.29
CA VAL A 341 -14.99 1.05 -6.44
C VAL A 341 -14.16 0.01 -7.18
N VAL A 342 -14.48 -0.23 -8.44
CA VAL A 342 -13.69 -1.06 -9.34
C VAL A 342 -13.03 -0.15 -10.35
N THR A 343 -11.72 -0.22 -10.47
CA THR A 343 -10.93 0.54 -11.42
C THR A 343 -10.13 -0.42 -12.30
N SER A 344 -10.23 -0.28 -13.61
CA SER A 344 -9.35 -0.96 -14.57
C SER A 344 -8.51 0.10 -15.27
N THR A 345 -7.22 -0.16 -15.43
CA THR A 345 -6.31 0.70 -16.19
C THR A 345 -5.56 -0.14 -17.21
N GLU A 346 -5.41 0.34 -18.43
CA GLU A 346 -4.58 -0.27 -19.46
C GLU A 346 -3.63 0.77 -20.04
N LYS A 347 -2.34 0.46 -20.05
CA LYS A 347 -1.31 1.32 -20.64
C LYS A 347 -0.92 0.85 -22.04
N THR A 348 -1.04 1.73 -23.01
CA THR A 348 -0.60 1.49 -24.39
C THR A 348 0.31 2.63 -24.83
N GLY A 349 1.63 2.37 -24.83
CA GLY A 349 2.65 3.38 -25.10
C GLY A 349 2.60 4.51 -24.06
N ASN A 350 2.26 5.70 -24.52
CA ASN A 350 2.14 6.91 -23.71
C ASN A 350 0.70 7.18 -23.23
N THR A 351 -0.26 6.35 -23.61
CA THR A 351 -1.67 6.51 -23.23
C THR A 351 -2.05 5.52 -22.14
N VAL A 352 -2.87 5.96 -21.20
CA VAL A 352 -3.47 5.16 -20.14
C VAL A 352 -4.98 5.29 -20.23
N ASN A 353 -5.65 4.21 -20.58
CA ASN A 353 -7.10 4.11 -20.51
C ASN A 353 -7.48 3.69 -19.10
N THR A 354 -8.45 4.36 -18.50
CA THR A 354 -8.95 4.08 -17.16
C THR A 354 -10.46 3.94 -17.19
N ASP A 355 -10.98 2.90 -16.58
CA ASP A 355 -12.40 2.65 -16.37
C ASP A 355 -12.67 2.58 -14.87
N VAL A 356 -13.68 3.29 -14.39
CA VAL A 356 -14.05 3.33 -12.97
C VAL A 356 -15.53 3.09 -12.84
N THR A 357 -15.89 2.10 -12.02
CA THR A 357 -17.26 1.85 -11.58
C THR A 357 -17.34 2.00 -10.07
N VAL A 358 -18.30 2.78 -9.60
CA VAL A 358 -18.67 2.90 -8.18
C VAL A 358 -20.05 2.28 -7.98
N SER A 359 -20.22 1.47 -6.94
CA SER A 359 -21.49 0.87 -6.56
C SER A 359 -21.71 1.00 -5.06
N THR A 360 -22.90 1.38 -4.62
CA THR A 360 -23.22 1.54 -3.19
C THR A 360 -24.16 0.44 -2.69
N SER A 361 -24.22 0.25 -1.37
CA SER A 361 -25.18 -0.66 -0.72
C SER A 361 -26.65 -0.29 -0.99
N GLY A 362 -26.92 0.95 -1.41
CA GLY A 362 -28.24 1.41 -1.84
C GLY A 362 -28.58 1.06 -3.29
N GLY A 363 -27.72 0.32 -3.99
CA GLY A 363 -27.94 -0.09 -5.39
C GLY A 363 -27.62 0.98 -6.43
N GLN A 364 -27.14 2.17 -6.01
CA GLN A 364 -26.69 3.19 -6.95
C GLN A 364 -25.38 2.75 -7.60
N LYS A 365 -25.29 2.92 -8.91
CA LYS A 365 -24.11 2.65 -9.71
C LYS A 365 -23.76 3.88 -10.53
N HIS A 366 -22.48 4.22 -10.53
CA HIS A 366 -21.92 5.28 -11.36
C HIS A 366 -20.69 4.73 -12.07
N HIS A 367 -20.50 5.14 -13.31
CA HIS A 367 -19.36 4.79 -14.11
C HIS A 367 -18.79 6.03 -14.78
N ALA A 368 -17.47 5.99 -14.93
CA ALA A 368 -16.70 6.98 -15.63
C ALA A 368 -15.52 6.30 -16.30
N ALA A 369 -15.23 6.69 -17.54
CA ALA A 369 -14.07 6.26 -18.28
C ALA A 369 -13.21 7.48 -18.61
N GLY A 370 -11.89 7.31 -18.61
CA GLY A 370 -10.97 8.37 -18.95
C GLY A 370 -9.76 7.87 -19.73
N VAL A 371 -9.20 8.76 -20.52
CA VAL A 371 -7.98 8.52 -21.29
C VAL A 371 -6.97 9.57 -20.88
N THR A 372 -5.81 9.14 -20.42
CA THR A 372 -4.68 10.01 -20.08
C THR A 372 -3.54 9.80 -21.05
N SER A 373 -3.12 10.86 -21.73
CA SER A 373 -1.91 10.88 -22.55
C SER A 373 -0.76 11.50 -21.76
N LEU A 374 0.41 10.86 -21.81
CA LEU A 374 1.62 11.26 -21.11
C LEU A 374 2.67 11.68 -22.13
N ASP A 375 3.33 12.82 -21.91
CA ASP A 375 4.50 13.21 -22.68
C ASP A 375 5.61 13.76 -21.76
N LYS A 376 6.70 14.23 -22.37
CA LYS A 376 7.84 14.77 -21.61
C LYS A 376 7.46 16.08 -20.90
N SER A 377 6.63 16.89 -21.55
CA SER A 377 6.15 18.20 -21.07
C SER A 377 5.03 18.09 -20.03
N GLY A 378 4.36 16.94 -19.87
CA GLY A 378 3.14 16.94 -19.08
C GLY A 378 2.26 15.70 -19.23
N SER A 379 0.98 15.91 -18.92
CA SER A 379 -0.07 14.91 -19.11
C SER A 379 -1.41 15.60 -19.36
N SER A 380 -2.19 15.08 -20.31
CA SER A 380 -3.57 15.51 -20.53
C SER A 380 -4.50 14.33 -20.33
N SER A 381 -5.65 14.55 -19.70
CA SER A 381 -6.66 13.53 -19.41
C SER A 381 -8.05 14.02 -19.76
N THR A 382 -8.82 13.20 -20.47
CA THR A 382 -10.26 13.44 -20.71
C THR A 382 -11.06 12.34 -20.05
N TRP A 383 -12.08 12.69 -19.29
CA TRP A 383 -12.96 11.79 -18.57
C TRP A 383 -14.41 12.00 -18.99
N THR A 384 -15.14 10.91 -19.21
CA THR A 384 -16.57 10.92 -19.53
C THR A 384 -17.32 10.10 -18.48
N THR A 385 -18.44 10.64 -17.99
CA THR A 385 -19.33 9.96 -17.02
C THR A 385 -20.52 9.31 -17.70
N ASP A 386 -21.24 8.44 -17.01
CA ASP A 386 -22.52 7.85 -17.48
C ASP A 386 -23.56 8.88 -17.95
N ALA A 387 -23.51 10.09 -17.38
CA ALA A 387 -24.41 11.18 -17.74
C ALA A 387 -23.96 11.93 -19.01
N GLY A 388 -22.92 11.46 -19.69
CA GLY A 388 -22.33 12.08 -20.87
C GLY A 388 -21.45 13.30 -20.58
N LYS A 389 -21.28 13.67 -19.31
CA LYS A 389 -20.48 14.84 -18.90
C LYS A 389 -19.00 14.60 -19.13
N GLN A 390 -18.31 15.61 -19.64
CA GLN A 390 -16.87 15.56 -19.88
C GLN A 390 -16.08 16.45 -18.92
N TYR A 391 -14.90 15.96 -18.55
CA TYR A 391 -13.94 16.66 -17.71
C TYR A 391 -12.55 16.51 -18.32
N GLU A 392 -11.85 17.62 -18.43
CA GLU A 392 -10.48 17.66 -18.93
C GLU A 392 -9.55 18.07 -17.80
N HIS A 393 -8.37 17.46 -17.78
CA HIS A 393 -7.32 17.78 -16.85
C HIS A 393 -6.00 17.81 -17.60
N GLU A 394 -5.35 18.96 -17.60
CA GLU A 394 -4.05 19.16 -18.20
C GLU A 394 -3.03 19.50 -17.12
N VAL A 395 -1.85 18.88 -17.20
CA VAL A 395 -0.71 19.19 -16.35
C VAL A 395 0.46 19.50 -17.25
N SER A 396 0.99 20.70 -17.12
CA SER A 396 2.17 21.17 -17.83
C SER A 396 3.34 21.28 -16.86
N ARG A 397 4.51 20.85 -17.30
CA ARG A 397 5.79 20.99 -16.60
C ARG A 397 6.68 21.86 -17.46
N ASN A 398 6.94 23.06 -16.99
CA ASN A 398 7.86 23.98 -17.64
C ASN A 398 9.15 24.04 -16.83
N LYS A 399 10.28 24.09 -17.55
CA LYS A 399 11.60 24.30 -16.96
C LYS A 399 12.14 25.60 -17.49
N ASP A 400 12.17 26.62 -16.64
CA ASP A 400 12.72 27.93 -16.95
C ASP A 400 13.98 28.15 -16.11
N GLY A 401 15.15 27.92 -16.72
CA GLY A 401 16.42 27.92 -15.99
C GLY A 401 16.52 26.77 -14.97
N ASP A 402 16.79 27.11 -13.72
CA ASP A 402 16.81 26.18 -12.58
C ASP A 402 15.44 25.99 -11.91
N SER A 403 14.42 26.74 -12.37
CA SER A 403 13.05 26.61 -11.89
C SER A 403 12.32 25.50 -12.63
N LEU A 404 11.64 24.64 -11.88
CA LEU A 404 10.67 23.69 -12.41
C LEU A 404 9.28 24.13 -11.93
N THR A 405 8.43 24.55 -12.86
CA THR A 405 7.04 24.87 -12.58
C THR A 405 6.16 23.72 -13.02
N ARG A 406 5.12 23.45 -12.22
CA ARG A 406 4.07 22.50 -12.57
C ARG A 406 2.72 23.19 -12.46
N ASP A 407 2.08 23.36 -13.61
CA ASP A 407 0.76 23.94 -13.74
C ASP A 407 -0.24 22.83 -13.99
N ALA A 408 -1.41 22.90 -13.37
CA ALA A 408 -2.50 21.97 -13.57
C ALA A 408 -3.82 22.70 -13.75
N THR A 409 -4.55 22.34 -14.80
CA THR A 409 -5.80 22.97 -15.22
C THR A 409 -6.89 21.91 -15.30
N TRP A 410 -8.02 22.15 -14.63
CA TRP A 410 -9.20 21.30 -14.68
C TRP A 410 -10.34 22.05 -15.34
N THR A 411 -10.87 21.52 -16.44
CA THR A 411 -12.02 22.07 -17.15
C THR A 411 -13.21 21.11 -16.99
N GLY A 412 -14.29 21.59 -16.40
CA GLY A 412 -15.53 20.81 -16.29
C GLY A 412 -16.57 21.23 -17.33
N ASP A 413 -17.59 20.39 -17.47
CA ASP A 413 -18.78 20.47 -18.33
C ASP A 413 -19.56 21.82 -18.38
N ASN A 414 -19.20 22.81 -17.56
CA ASN A 414 -19.81 24.16 -17.52
C ASN A 414 -18.80 25.27 -17.86
N ASP A 415 -17.69 24.95 -18.54
CA ASP A 415 -16.55 25.84 -18.82
C ASP A 415 -15.94 26.48 -17.57
N LYS A 416 -16.12 25.85 -16.41
CA LYS A 416 -15.48 26.29 -15.17
C LYS A 416 -14.10 25.68 -15.09
N THR A 417 -13.10 26.55 -15.14
CA THR A 417 -11.70 26.19 -15.04
C THR A 417 -11.19 26.37 -13.62
N LEU A 418 -10.48 25.37 -13.11
CA LEU A 418 -9.68 25.48 -11.90
C LEU A 418 -8.20 25.31 -12.27
N GLU A 419 -7.40 26.33 -11.94
CA GLU A 419 -5.96 26.31 -12.15
C GLU A 419 -5.23 26.21 -10.81
N THR A 420 -4.20 25.38 -10.77
CA THR A 420 -3.27 25.28 -9.65
C THR A 420 -1.85 25.26 -10.17
N SER A 421 -1.00 26.17 -9.70
CA SER A 421 0.44 26.18 -9.99
C SER A 421 1.23 25.79 -8.74
N SER A 422 2.33 25.08 -8.94
CA SER A 422 3.30 24.78 -7.89
C SER A 422 4.71 25.01 -8.43
N GLU A 423 5.42 25.95 -7.82
CA GLU A 423 6.83 26.21 -8.10
C GLU A 423 7.70 25.37 -7.17
N TRP A 424 8.62 24.62 -7.77
CA TRP A 424 9.65 23.88 -7.03
C TRP A 424 10.97 24.57 -7.28
N ILE A 425 11.41 25.39 -6.32
CA ILE A 425 12.76 25.93 -6.31
C ILE A 425 13.66 24.87 -5.70
N PHE A 426 14.52 24.25 -6.50
CA PHE A 426 15.64 23.48 -5.98
C PHE A 426 16.73 24.46 -5.60
N ASP A 427 16.81 24.81 -4.31
CA ASP A 427 17.98 25.48 -3.78
C ASP A 427 19.10 24.41 -3.73
N ILE A 428 19.86 24.28 -4.81
CA ILE A 428 21.12 23.55 -4.79
C ILE A 428 22.07 24.47 -4.04
N LEU A 429 22.11 24.32 -2.72
CA LEU A 429 23.24 24.79 -1.94
C LEU A 429 24.48 24.07 -2.47
N ASP A 430 25.26 24.78 -3.29
CA ASP A 430 26.68 24.50 -3.47
C ASP A 430 27.35 24.69 -2.09
N GLU A 431 27.55 23.58 -1.37
CA GLU A 431 28.63 23.39 -0.39
C GLU A 431 29.32 22.04 -0.61
#